data_AF-A0A377TJF5-F1
#
_entry.id   AF-A0A377TJF5-F1
#
_cell.length_a   1.000
_cell.length_b   1.000
_cell.length_c   1.000
_cell.angle_alpha   90.00
_cell.angle_beta   90.00
_cell.angle_gamma   90.00
#
_symmetry.space_group_name_H-M   'P 1'
#
loop_
_entity.id
_entity.type
_entity.pdbx_description
1 polymer ?
#
loop_
_entity_poly.entity_id
_entity_poly.type
_entity_poly.pdbx_seq_one_letter_code
_entity_poly.pdbx_strand_id
1 'polypeptide(L)'
;MKKHNRWMKNQRITSVHYTDRYLQNPVALALLGAILKPLKTKLTDDAELELDTLFKPKDRPGNRPFHDWMSDADFQDFADQWFTAAMGRAVELTVFDSPRDIPHHRKLTVTFEDSQMLKIRFDQGMGYWRIDFPYAWRNFDFTDDVTYQLVKLAQACQEGKVLNSEESWATDVLVEVMQS
;
A
#
# COMPACT_ATOMS: atom_id res chain seq x y z
N MET A 1 0.79 41.89 -2.20
CA MET A 1 0.32 40.58 -2.74
C MET A 1 0.65 39.48 -1.74
N LYS A 2 -0.33 39.02 -0.96
CA LYS A 2 -0.19 37.79 -0.14
C LYS A 2 -0.76 36.64 -0.97
N LYS A 3 0.08 35.86 -1.66
CA LYS A 3 -0.34 34.57 -2.25
C LYS A 3 -0.67 33.64 -1.08
N HIS A 4 -1.95 33.55 -0.74
CA HIS A 4 -2.43 32.54 0.19
C HIS A 4 -2.22 31.18 -0.46
N ASN A 5 -1.31 30.39 0.09
CA ASN A 5 -1.06 29.00 -0.21
C ASN A 5 -2.34 28.17 0.03
N ARG A 6 -3.20 28.07 -0.98
CA ARG A 6 -4.44 27.27 -0.96
C ARG A 6 -4.19 25.95 -1.70
N TRP A 7 -3.20 25.19 -1.28
CA TRP A 7 -2.86 23.92 -1.92
C TRP A 7 -3.89 22.86 -1.51
N MET A 8 -4.42 22.11 -2.49
CA MET A 8 -5.28 20.93 -2.33
C MET A 8 -6.64 21.11 -1.62
N LYS A 9 -7.20 22.33 -1.54
CA LYS A 9 -8.61 22.51 -1.12
C LYS A 9 -9.52 22.28 -2.33
N ASN A 10 -10.28 21.19 -2.28
CA ASN A 10 -11.33 20.79 -3.24
C ASN A 10 -10.86 20.28 -4.61
N GLN A 11 -9.61 19.86 -4.75
CA GLN A 11 -9.14 19.23 -5.99
C GLN A 11 -9.47 17.75 -6.00
N ARG A 12 -10.06 17.27 -7.09
CA ARG A 12 -10.30 15.85 -7.33
C ARG A 12 -9.03 15.21 -7.87
N ILE A 13 -8.91 13.91 -7.65
CA ILE A 13 -7.77 13.10 -8.05
C ILE A 13 -8.14 12.36 -9.33
N THR A 14 -7.27 12.44 -10.33
CA THR A 14 -7.42 11.73 -11.61
C THR A 14 -6.55 10.49 -11.70
N SER A 15 -5.46 10.41 -10.93
CA SER A 15 -4.61 9.22 -10.89
C SER A 15 -3.93 9.05 -9.53
N VAL A 16 -3.80 7.80 -9.09
CA VAL A 16 -2.97 7.39 -7.95
C VAL A 16 -2.09 6.22 -8.40
N HIS A 17 -0.78 6.39 -8.31
CA HIS A 17 0.20 5.34 -8.62
C HIS A 17 1.11 5.10 -7.43
N TYR A 18 1.21 3.85 -6.98
CA TYR A 18 2.18 3.43 -5.97
C TYR A 18 3.13 2.38 -6.51
N THR A 19 4.43 2.57 -6.28
CA THR A 19 5.45 1.55 -6.60
C THR A 19 6.26 1.21 -5.36
N ASP A 20 6.40 -0.08 -5.05
CA ASP A 20 7.26 -0.61 -3.99
C ASP A 20 7.53 -2.10 -4.24
N ARG A 21 8.79 -2.44 -4.49
CA ARG A 21 9.22 -3.82 -4.78
C ARG A 21 9.25 -4.78 -3.56
N TYR A 22 8.74 -4.35 -2.42
CA TYR A 22 8.73 -5.11 -1.17
C TYR A 22 7.32 -5.33 -0.59
N LEU A 23 6.26 -5.11 -1.39
CA LEU A 23 4.88 -5.36 -0.99
C LEU A 23 4.47 -6.82 -1.23
N GLN A 24 4.93 -7.75 -0.39
CA GLN A 24 4.60 -9.18 -0.53
C GLN A 24 4.08 -9.81 0.76
N ASN A 25 3.73 -9.03 1.79
CA ASN A 25 3.14 -9.55 3.02
C ASN A 25 1.84 -8.83 3.41
N PRO A 26 0.93 -9.51 4.13
CA PRO A 26 -0.36 -8.95 4.56
C PRO A 26 -0.25 -7.60 5.27
N VAL A 27 0.71 -7.45 6.19
CA VAL A 27 0.90 -6.21 6.96
C VAL A 27 1.23 -5.02 6.04
N ALA A 28 2.13 -5.21 5.07
CA ALA A 28 2.51 -4.16 4.13
C ALA A 28 1.32 -3.69 3.27
N LEU A 29 0.48 -4.62 2.79
CA LEU A 29 -0.73 -4.28 2.04
C LEU A 29 -1.78 -3.57 2.91
N ALA A 30 -1.93 -3.98 4.17
CA ALA A 30 -2.83 -3.32 5.11
C ALA A 30 -2.41 -1.86 5.39
N LEU A 31 -1.12 -1.63 5.60
CA LEU A 31 -0.56 -0.29 5.82
C LEU A 31 -0.75 0.60 4.58
N LEU A 32 -0.45 0.08 3.39
CA LEU A 32 -0.68 0.83 2.15
C LEU A 32 -2.17 1.15 1.96
N GLY A 33 -3.05 0.15 2.17
CA GLY A 33 -4.50 0.34 2.10
C GLY A 33 -5.00 1.44 3.04
N ALA A 34 -4.43 1.53 4.25
CA ALA A 34 -4.75 2.60 5.21
C ALA A 34 -4.28 3.99 4.73
N ILE A 35 -3.15 4.08 4.02
CA ILE A 35 -2.65 5.32 3.42
C ILE A 35 -3.51 5.76 2.23
N LEU A 36 -3.96 4.81 1.40
CA LEU A 36 -4.73 5.11 0.18
C LEU A 36 -6.21 5.41 0.48
N LYS A 37 -6.80 4.76 1.50
CA LYS A 37 -8.23 4.87 1.82
C LYS A 37 -8.76 6.31 1.97
N PRO A 38 -8.05 7.26 2.60
CA PRO A 38 -8.49 8.66 2.65
C PRO A 38 -8.61 9.35 1.27
N LEU A 39 -7.89 8.87 0.26
CA LEU A 39 -7.92 9.43 -1.10
C LEU A 39 -9.22 9.05 -1.84
N LYS A 40 -9.86 7.94 -1.47
CA LYS A 40 -11.07 7.40 -2.10
C LYS A 40 -12.15 8.45 -2.32
N THR A 41 -12.42 9.31 -1.33
CA THR A 41 -13.49 10.32 -1.40
C THR A 41 -13.18 11.47 -2.35
N LYS A 42 -11.91 11.59 -2.79
CA LYS A 42 -11.43 12.63 -3.69
C LYS A 42 -11.23 12.15 -5.12
N LEU A 43 -11.28 10.85 -5.38
CA LEU A 43 -11.17 10.28 -6.73
C LEU A 43 -12.31 10.76 -7.62
N THR A 44 -11.99 11.19 -8.82
CA THR A 44 -12.95 11.34 -9.94
C THR A 44 -13.55 9.98 -10.30
N ASP A 45 -14.65 9.98 -11.06
CA ASP A 45 -15.34 8.74 -11.41
C ASP A 45 -14.47 7.85 -12.31
N ASP A 46 -13.63 8.46 -13.14
CA ASP A 46 -12.68 7.86 -14.08
C ASP A 46 -11.23 7.79 -13.55
N ALA A 47 -11.01 8.07 -12.26
CA ALA A 47 -9.66 8.06 -11.70
C ALA A 47 -8.96 6.70 -11.88
N GLU A 48 -7.73 6.74 -12.38
CA GLU A 48 -6.82 5.60 -12.52
C GLU A 48 -6.18 5.27 -11.17
N LEU A 49 -6.12 3.98 -10.83
CA LEU A 49 -5.49 3.48 -9.61
C LEU A 49 -4.55 2.34 -9.99
N GLU A 50 -3.25 2.53 -9.75
CA GLU A 50 -2.21 1.61 -10.19
C GLU A 50 -1.25 1.27 -9.02
N LEU A 51 -0.86 0.00 -8.95
CA LEU A 51 0.13 -0.52 -8.02
C LEU A 51 1.16 -1.36 -8.76
N ASP A 52 2.43 -1.01 -8.59
CA ASP A 52 3.56 -1.78 -9.09
C ASP A 52 4.31 -2.45 -7.95
N THR A 53 4.53 -3.75 -8.05
CA THR A 53 5.35 -4.48 -7.09
C THR A 53 6.16 -5.61 -7.73
N LEU A 54 6.99 -6.26 -6.94
CA LEU A 54 7.83 -7.38 -7.34
C LEU A 54 7.45 -8.60 -6.50
N PHE A 55 7.16 -9.71 -7.16
CA PHE A 55 7.01 -10.98 -6.46
C PHE A 55 8.32 -11.76 -6.45
N LYS A 56 8.74 -12.18 -5.27
CA LYS A 56 9.90 -13.06 -5.06
C LYS A 56 9.40 -14.39 -4.50
N PRO A 57 9.53 -15.50 -5.25
CA PRO A 57 9.15 -16.82 -4.77
C PRO A 57 9.80 -17.15 -3.42
N LYS A 58 9.07 -17.90 -2.60
CA LYS A 58 9.55 -18.41 -1.31
C LYS A 58 9.57 -19.94 -1.35
N ASP A 59 10.48 -20.54 -0.61
CA ASP A 59 10.59 -22.01 -0.55
C ASP A 59 9.59 -22.65 0.41
N ARG A 60 8.99 -21.85 1.31
CA ARG A 60 8.04 -22.31 2.33
C ARG A 60 7.00 -21.24 2.65
N PRO A 61 5.77 -21.64 3.04
CA PRO A 61 4.76 -20.70 3.48
C PRO A 61 5.16 -20.02 4.79
N GLY A 62 4.70 -18.78 4.96
CA GLY A 62 4.75 -18.08 6.24
C GLY A 62 3.76 -18.65 7.25
N ASN A 63 3.80 -18.12 8.48
CA ASN A 63 2.81 -18.41 9.53
C ASN A 63 2.48 -17.17 10.38
N ARG A 64 2.93 -16.00 9.93
CA ARG A 64 2.77 -14.69 10.56
C ARG A 64 2.30 -13.69 9.51
N PRO A 65 1.49 -12.69 9.87
CA PRO A 65 0.96 -11.73 8.91
C PRO A 65 2.03 -10.81 8.30
N PHE A 66 3.26 -10.79 8.84
CA PHE A 66 4.41 -10.08 8.29
C PHE A 66 5.37 -10.99 7.49
N HIS A 67 5.04 -12.28 7.33
CA HIS A 67 5.75 -13.15 6.40
C HIS A 67 5.19 -12.97 5.00
N ASP A 68 6.02 -13.20 3.99
CA ASP A 68 5.63 -13.06 2.61
C ASP A 68 4.80 -14.25 2.12
N TRP A 69 3.89 -14.02 1.16
CA TRP A 69 3.23 -15.09 0.42
C TRP A 69 4.25 -15.94 -0.36
N MET A 70 3.95 -17.24 -0.45
CA MET A 70 4.70 -18.18 -1.27
C MET A 70 4.14 -18.29 -2.70
N SER A 71 2.81 -18.23 -2.83
CA SER A 71 2.06 -18.29 -4.09
C SER A 71 1.85 -16.88 -4.63
N ASP A 72 2.27 -16.65 -5.88
CA ASP A 72 2.02 -15.40 -6.59
C ASP A 72 0.51 -15.20 -6.86
N ALA A 73 -0.19 -16.29 -7.19
CA ALA A 73 -1.63 -16.26 -7.41
C ALA A 73 -2.40 -15.83 -6.15
N ASP A 74 -2.07 -16.41 -4.99
CA ASP A 74 -2.75 -16.07 -3.72
C ASP A 74 -2.44 -14.63 -3.32
N PHE A 75 -1.21 -14.16 -3.56
CA PHE A 75 -0.82 -12.78 -3.34
C PHE A 75 -1.64 -11.81 -4.22
N GLN A 76 -1.71 -12.08 -5.52
CA GLN A 76 -2.45 -11.23 -6.46
C GLN A 76 -3.94 -11.20 -6.14
N ASP A 77 -4.55 -12.36 -5.87
CA ASP A 77 -5.97 -12.46 -5.49
C ASP A 77 -6.25 -11.70 -4.19
N PHE A 78 -5.38 -11.87 -3.18
CA PHE A 78 -5.51 -11.11 -1.94
C PHE A 78 -5.38 -9.61 -2.17
N ALA A 79 -4.36 -9.18 -2.91
CA ALA A 79 -4.09 -7.76 -3.16
C ALA A 79 -5.24 -7.10 -3.93
N ASP A 80 -5.74 -7.72 -5.00
CA ASP A 80 -6.86 -7.22 -5.80
C ASP A 80 -8.11 -7.01 -4.93
N GLN A 81 -8.51 -8.04 -4.16
CA GLN A 81 -9.68 -7.95 -3.30
C GLN A 81 -9.49 -6.93 -2.16
N TRP A 82 -8.31 -6.89 -1.55
CA TRP A 82 -8.01 -5.96 -0.45
C TRP A 82 -8.06 -4.50 -0.90
N PHE A 83 -7.41 -4.17 -2.01
CA PHE A 83 -7.40 -2.81 -2.54
C PHE A 83 -8.75 -2.43 -3.16
N THR A 84 -9.45 -3.37 -3.80
CA THR A 84 -10.82 -3.15 -4.26
C THR A 84 -11.75 -2.78 -3.10
N ALA A 85 -11.66 -3.49 -1.97
CA ALA A 85 -12.43 -3.17 -0.78
C ALA A 85 -12.04 -1.80 -0.19
N ALA A 86 -10.73 -1.51 -0.09
CA ALA A 86 -10.22 -0.26 0.46
C ALA A 86 -10.62 0.96 -0.37
N MET A 87 -10.52 0.86 -1.70
CA MET A 87 -10.73 1.95 -2.65
C MET A 87 -12.17 2.01 -3.19
N GLY A 88 -12.95 0.94 -3.04
CA GLY A 88 -14.31 0.82 -3.58
C GLY A 88 -14.38 0.68 -5.10
N ARG A 89 -13.25 0.36 -5.75
CA ARG A 89 -13.09 0.08 -7.18
C ARG A 89 -11.78 -0.69 -7.37
N ALA A 90 -11.65 -1.36 -8.51
CA ALA A 90 -10.43 -2.09 -8.86
C ALA A 90 -9.19 -1.17 -8.86
N VAL A 91 -8.05 -1.75 -8.48
CA VAL A 91 -6.73 -1.16 -8.58
C VAL A 91 -5.93 -2.05 -9.52
N GLU A 92 -5.39 -1.47 -10.59
CA GLU A 92 -4.54 -2.21 -11.53
C GLU A 92 -3.24 -2.60 -10.84
N LEU A 93 -3.01 -3.91 -10.72
CA LEU A 93 -1.84 -4.48 -10.07
C LEU A 93 -0.88 -5.03 -11.12
N THR A 94 0.31 -4.44 -11.21
CA THR A 94 1.43 -4.97 -12.01
C THR A 94 2.42 -5.66 -11.09
N VAL A 95 2.63 -6.96 -11.31
CA VAL A 95 3.59 -7.78 -10.58
C VAL A 95 4.77 -8.15 -11.47
N PHE A 96 5.93 -7.59 -11.18
CA PHE A 96 7.18 -7.91 -11.84
C PHE A 96 7.80 -9.18 -11.23
N ASP A 97 8.62 -9.89 -12.01
CA ASP A 97 9.43 -11.04 -11.58
C ASP A 97 10.92 -10.71 -11.40
N SER A 98 11.32 -9.53 -11.87
CA SER A 98 12.71 -9.10 -11.96
C SER A 98 12.91 -7.71 -11.32
N PRO A 99 13.88 -7.57 -10.39
CA PRO A 99 14.20 -6.28 -9.77
C PRO A 99 14.70 -5.20 -10.73
N ARG A 100 14.98 -5.55 -11.99
CA ARG A 100 15.43 -4.60 -13.03
C ARG A 100 14.26 -3.86 -13.68
N ASP A 101 13.07 -4.44 -13.60
CA ASP A 101 11.88 -3.95 -14.30
C ASP A 101 11.01 -3.08 -13.39
N ILE A 102 11.41 -2.91 -12.12
CA ILE A 102 10.77 -2.06 -11.13
C ILE A 102 11.79 -1.17 -10.42
N PRO A 103 11.50 0.12 -10.19
CA PRO A 103 12.39 0.98 -9.44
C PRO A 103 12.59 0.54 -8.00
N HIS A 104 13.76 0.89 -7.44
CA HIS A 104 14.05 0.72 -6.01
C HIS A 104 13.27 1.68 -5.11
N HIS A 105 12.87 2.85 -5.62
CA HIS A 105 12.23 3.87 -4.80
C HIS A 105 10.81 3.45 -4.44
N ARG A 106 10.41 3.65 -3.18
CA ARG A 106 9.01 3.49 -2.77
C ARG A 106 8.30 4.83 -2.88
N LYS A 107 7.31 4.93 -3.75
CA LYS A 107 6.76 6.23 -4.13
C LYS A 107 5.28 6.15 -4.40
N LEU A 108 4.53 7.07 -3.78
CA LEU A 108 3.16 7.39 -4.11
C LEU A 108 3.15 8.65 -4.98
N THR A 109 2.51 8.58 -6.13
CA THR A 109 2.21 9.74 -6.99
C THR A 109 0.70 9.93 -7.02
N VAL A 110 0.23 11.14 -6.77
CA VAL A 110 -1.18 11.53 -6.88
C VAL A 110 -1.27 12.69 -7.86
N THR A 111 -2.07 12.53 -8.90
CA THR A 111 -2.31 13.56 -9.92
C THR A 111 -3.69 14.17 -9.72
N PHE A 112 -3.76 15.49 -9.75
CA PHE A 112 -5.01 16.25 -9.62
C PHE A 112 -5.52 16.74 -10.98
N GLU A 113 -6.79 17.10 -11.06
CA GLU A 113 -7.43 17.60 -12.30
C GLU A 113 -6.72 18.81 -12.93
N ASP A 114 -6.03 19.62 -12.14
CA ASP A 114 -5.26 20.77 -12.64
C ASP A 114 -3.82 20.43 -13.04
N SER A 115 -3.53 19.13 -13.22
CA SER A 115 -2.22 18.59 -13.55
C SER A 115 -1.14 18.80 -12.46
N GLN A 116 -1.49 19.31 -11.28
CA GLN A 116 -0.55 19.25 -10.16
C GLN A 116 -0.33 17.80 -9.74
N MET A 117 0.89 17.52 -9.30
CA MET A 117 1.28 16.21 -8.78
C MET A 117 1.78 16.33 -7.35
N LEU A 118 1.27 15.47 -6.47
CA LEU A 118 1.84 15.19 -5.17
C LEU A 118 2.69 13.92 -5.28
N LYS A 119 3.98 14.02 -4.98
CA LYS A 119 4.90 12.88 -4.91
C LYS A 119 5.33 12.68 -3.48
N ILE A 120 5.12 11.48 -2.95
CA ILE A 120 5.55 11.07 -1.62
C ILE A 120 6.54 9.94 -1.78
N ARG A 121 7.79 10.14 -1.33
CA ARG A 121 8.82 9.09 -1.31
C ARG A 121 8.97 8.60 0.12
N PHE A 122 8.95 7.29 0.27
CA PHE A 122 9.14 6.61 1.55
C PHE A 122 10.51 5.93 1.52
N ASP A 123 11.39 6.28 2.46
CA ASP A 123 12.75 5.72 2.46
C ASP A 123 12.74 4.19 2.56
N GLN A 124 12.05 3.61 3.55
CA GLN A 124 11.83 2.14 3.63
C GLN A 124 10.45 1.64 3.21
N GLY A 125 9.59 2.50 2.65
CA GLY A 125 8.26 2.06 2.22
C GLY A 125 7.42 1.56 3.39
N MET A 126 6.53 0.61 3.11
CA MET A 126 5.63 0.08 4.14
C MET A 126 6.36 -0.80 5.17
N GLY A 127 7.56 -1.27 4.86
CA GLY A 127 8.37 -2.11 5.74
C GLY A 127 8.92 -1.40 6.99
N TYR A 128 8.82 -0.07 7.06
CA TYR A 128 9.20 0.68 8.27
C TYR A 128 8.22 0.48 9.43
N TRP A 129 6.93 0.43 9.11
CA TRP A 129 5.88 0.28 10.10
C TRP A 129 5.57 -1.19 10.33
N ARG A 130 5.05 -1.48 11.52
CA ARG A 130 4.50 -2.78 11.88
C ARG A 130 3.14 -2.59 12.50
N ILE A 131 2.34 -3.66 12.49
CA ILE A 131 1.12 -3.72 13.28
C ILE A 131 1.37 -4.65 14.46
N ASP A 132 1.35 -4.11 15.67
CA ASP A 132 1.36 -4.91 16.89
C ASP A 132 -0.03 -5.50 17.10
N PHE A 133 -0.11 -6.80 16.88
CA PHE A 133 -1.34 -7.57 16.98
C PHE A 133 -1.48 -8.23 18.36
N PRO A 134 -2.70 -8.22 18.94
CA PRO A 134 -3.05 -9.09 20.06
C PRO A 134 -2.71 -10.55 19.75
N TYR A 135 -2.47 -11.35 20.80
CA TYR A 135 -2.01 -12.74 20.66
C TYR A 135 -2.91 -13.58 19.72
N ALA A 136 -4.23 -13.39 19.79
CA ALA A 136 -5.22 -14.09 18.95
C ALA A 136 -4.98 -13.91 17.44
N TRP A 137 -4.35 -12.81 17.03
CA TRP A 137 -4.15 -12.42 15.63
C TRP A 137 -2.71 -12.61 15.14
N ARG A 138 -1.80 -13.14 15.98
CA ARG A 138 -0.39 -13.29 15.61
C ARG A 138 -0.13 -14.44 14.63
N ASN A 139 -1.02 -15.43 14.56
CA ASN A 139 -0.92 -16.52 13.61
C ASN A 139 -1.68 -16.16 12.33
N PHE A 140 -1.06 -16.39 11.18
CA PHE A 140 -1.67 -16.21 9.88
C PHE A 140 -1.33 -17.42 9.02
N ASP A 141 -2.34 -18.19 8.61
CA ASP A 141 -2.14 -19.39 7.83
C ASP A 141 -2.30 -19.03 6.36
N PHE A 142 -1.22 -19.19 5.59
CA PHE A 142 -1.20 -18.87 4.16
C PHE A 142 -1.83 -19.98 3.31
N THR A 143 -2.24 -21.10 3.92
CA THR A 143 -2.97 -22.18 3.25
C THR A 143 -4.49 -22.04 3.37
N ASP A 144 -4.96 -21.09 4.20
CA ASP A 144 -6.37 -20.70 4.25
C ASP A 144 -6.82 -20.12 2.89
N ASP A 145 -8.10 -20.26 2.56
CA ASP A 145 -8.70 -19.56 1.41
C ASP A 145 -8.46 -18.05 1.48
N VAL A 146 -8.21 -17.40 0.34
CA VAL A 146 -7.90 -15.96 0.28
C VAL A 146 -9.00 -15.11 0.91
N THR A 147 -10.28 -15.48 0.76
CA THR A 147 -11.41 -14.79 1.40
C THR A 147 -11.31 -14.85 2.92
N TYR A 148 -10.90 -15.99 3.47
CA TYR A 148 -10.71 -16.15 4.90
C TYR A 148 -9.50 -15.35 5.40
N GLN A 149 -8.39 -15.37 4.65
CA GLN A 149 -7.22 -14.53 4.91
C GLN A 149 -7.60 -13.05 4.99
N LEU A 150 -8.41 -12.55 4.05
CA LEU A 150 -8.90 -11.16 3.99
C LEU A 150 -9.70 -10.77 5.24
N VAL A 151 -10.71 -11.57 5.59
CA VAL A 151 -11.56 -11.32 6.77
C VAL A 151 -10.73 -11.32 8.04
N LYS A 152 -9.83 -12.28 8.18
CA LYS A 152 -8.93 -12.41 9.33
C LYS A 152 -8.01 -11.20 9.48
N LEU A 153 -7.38 -10.74 8.38
CA LEU A 153 -6.54 -9.53 8.43
C LEU A 153 -7.38 -8.29 8.75
N ALA A 154 -8.56 -8.14 8.14
CA ALA A 154 -9.43 -7.00 8.39
C ALA A 154 -9.85 -6.91 9.86
N GLN A 155 -10.19 -8.03 10.50
CA GLN A 155 -10.50 -8.10 11.93
C GLN A 155 -9.28 -7.79 12.79
N ALA A 156 -8.13 -8.42 12.48
CA ALA A 156 -6.88 -8.16 13.19
C ALA A 156 -6.49 -6.68 13.16
N CYS A 157 -6.67 -5.99 12.03
CA CYS A 157 -6.39 -4.57 11.87
C CYS A 157 -7.31 -3.65 12.69
N GLN A 158 -8.48 -4.11 13.14
CA GLN A 158 -9.34 -3.32 14.04
C GLN A 158 -8.80 -3.25 15.47
N GLU A 159 -8.06 -4.28 15.89
CA GLU A 159 -7.48 -4.38 17.23
C GLU A 159 -5.97 -4.10 17.26
N GLY A 160 -5.33 -4.14 16.09
CA GLY A 160 -3.90 -3.90 15.92
C GLY A 160 -3.52 -2.44 16.12
N LYS A 161 -2.31 -2.22 16.64
CA LYS A 161 -1.72 -0.88 16.79
C LYS A 161 -0.57 -0.70 15.83
N VAL A 162 -0.62 0.34 15.01
CA VAL A 162 0.52 0.69 14.15
C VAL A 162 1.64 1.25 15.02
N LEU A 163 2.82 0.64 14.92
CA LEU A 163 4.05 1.08 15.56
C LEU A 163 5.08 1.41 14.47
N ASN A 164 6.02 2.29 14.80
CA ASN A 164 7.18 2.57 13.96
C ASN A 164 8.39 1.72 14.41
N SER A 165 9.42 1.67 13.58
CA SER A 165 10.70 1.02 13.90
C SER A 165 11.78 2.05 14.28
N GLU A 166 11.37 3.20 14.84
CA GLU A 166 12.24 4.36 15.12
C GLU A 166 13.40 4.04 16.07
N GLU A 167 13.20 3.10 16.99
CA GLU A 167 14.26 2.61 17.90
C GLU A 167 15.42 1.93 17.16
N SER A 168 15.20 1.46 15.92
CA SER A 168 16.27 0.93 15.07
C SER A 168 16.92 2.05 14.25
N TRP A 169 16.10 2.86 13.58
CA TRP A 169 16.50 4.05 12.83
C TRP A 169 15.23 4.84 12.43
N ALA A 170 15.33 6.16 12.27
CA ALA A 170 14.23 6.96 11.73
C ALA A 170 14.10 6.75 10.21
N THR A 171 12.86 6.80 9.68
CA THR A 171 12.62 6.85 8.23
C THR A 171 12.39 8.29 7.81
N ASP A 172 12.86 8.64 6.62
CA ASP A 172 12.45 9.88 5.95
C ASP A 172 11.21 9.64 5.08
N VAL A 173 10.31 10.63 5.07
CA VAL A 173 9.21 10.74 4.12
C VAL A 173 9.31 12.09 3.43
N LEU A 174 9.68 12.09 2.15
CA LEU A 174 9.79 13.30 1.36
C LEU A 174 8.46 13.55 0.65
N VAL A 175 7.90 14.75 0.83
CA VAL A 175 6.69 15.20 0.15
C VAL A 175 7.02 16.36 -0.77
N GLU A 176 6.71 16.20 -2.05
CA GLU A 176 6.95 17.20 -3.09
C GLU A 176 5.64 17.51 -3.80
N VAL A 177 5.37 18.80 -4.02
CA VAL A 177 4.28 19.24 -4.88
C VAL A 177 4.88 19.88 -6.12
N MET A 178 4.47 19.38 -7.28
CA MET A 178 4.99 19.80 -8.57
C MET A 178 3.83 20.31 -9.44
N GLN A 179 4.09 21.34 -10.22
CA GLN A 179 3.27 21.60 -11.41
C GLN A 179 3.83 20.75 -12.54
N SER A 180 2.94 20.12 -13.31
CA SER A 180 3.33 19.44 -14.54
C SER A 180 3.84 20.41 -15.59
#